data_AF-Q5Z4B8-F1
#
_entry.id   AF-Q5Z4B8-F1
#
_cell.length_a   1.000
_cell.length_b   1.000
_cell.length_c   1.000
_cell.angle_alpha   90.00
_cell.angle_beta   90.00
_cell.angle_gamma   90.00
#
_symmetry.space_group_name_H-M   'P 1'
#
loop_
_entity.id
_entity.type
_entity.pdbx_description
1 polymer ?
#
loop_
_entity_poly.entity_id
_entity_poly.type
_entity_poly.pdbx_seq_one_letter_code
_entity_poly.pdbx_strand_id
1 'polypeptide(L)'
;MGTSMNRRSLLQAKGGCPVSFENQNYTTITSKCKSPWPADLCCPALNEFACNFSQYINDESTNCAESMWVYLNAHGSYPAGLFSNECAVLDCNGNNSTISTNQTANGSGTRGAKGISEMYSLVTTLIVSGLPVLLFY
;
A
#
# COMPACT_ATOMS: atom_id res chain seq x y z
N MET A 1 24.55 32.17 -17.74
CA MET A 1 23.73 31.16 -18.45
C MET A 1 24.68 30.06 -18.91
N GLY A 2 24.56 28.76 -18.67
CA GLY A 2 23.75 27.92 -17.78
C GLY A 2 24.50 26.58 -17.72
N THR A 3 24.64 25.98 -16.55
CA THR A 3 25.35 24.71 -16.38
C THR A 3 24.54 23.58 -17.01
N SER A 4 25.08 22.97 -18.06
CA SER A 4 24.53 21.75 -18.66
C SER A 4 24.64 20.61 -17.65
N MET A 5 23.60 20.41 -16.83
CA MET A 5 23.44 19.20 -16.04
C MET A 5 23.12 18.05 -16.99
N ASN A 6 24.16 17.39 -17.49
CA ASN A 6 24.05 16.10 -18.13
C ASN A 6 23.71 15.08 -17.02
N ARG A 7 22.43 15.01 -16.64
CA ARG A 7 21.91 13.99 -15.71
C ARG A 7 21.97 12.65 -16.43
N ARG A 8 23.13 12.00 -16.36
CA ARG A 8 23.26 10.59 -16.67
C ARG A 8 22.44 9.85 -15.62
N SER A 9 21.20 9.51 -15.96
CA SER A 9 20.49 8.46 -15.24
C SER A 9 21.35 7.21 -15.36
N LEU A 10 21.99 6.80 -14.27
CA LEU A 10 22.67 5.52 -14.26
C LEU A 10 21.56 4.49 -14.48
N LEU A 11 21.58 3.79 -15.62
CA LEU A 11 20.97 2.47 -15.70
C LEU A 11 21.70 1.66 -14.64
N GLN A 12 21.19 1.68 -13.40
CA GLN A 12 21.75 0.89 -12.33
C GLN A 12 21.68 -0.54 -12.83
N ALA A 13 22.84 -1.13 -13.09
CA ALA A 13 22.93 -2.51 -13.55
C ALA A 13 22.43 -3.39 -12.43
N LYS A 14 21.12 -3.66 -12.44
CA LYS A 14 20.44 -4.56 -11.52
C LYS A 14 20.93 -5.98 -11.78
N GLY A 15 21.09 -6.75 -10.71
CA GLY A 15 21.33 -8.18 -10.79
C GLY A 15 20.17 -8.90 -11.49
N GLY A 16 20.46 -10.05 -12.08
CA GLY A 16 19.42 -10.90 -12.68
C GLY A 16 18.50 -11.48 -11.61
N CYS A 17 17.21 -11.57 -11.94
CA CYS A 17 16.22 -12.18 -11.06
C CYS A 17 16.44 -13.71 -10.96
N PRO A 18 16.53 -14.30 -9.75
CA PRO A 18 16.66 -15.74 -9.58
C PRO A 18 15.36 -16.50 -9.88
N VAL A 19 14.23 -15.80 -10.02
CA VAL A 19 12.92 -16.36 -10.35
C VAL A 19 12.58 -16.11 -11.81
N SER A 20 12.15 -17.15 -12.52
CA SER A 20 11.62 -17.03 -13.89
C SER A 20 10.16 -16.60 -13.83
N PHE A 21 9.88 -15.33 -14.13
CA PHE A 21 8.51 -14.82 -14.23
C PHE A 21 7.77 -15.30 -15.49
N GLU A 22 8.49 -15.66 -16.55
CA GLU A 22 7.92 -16.14 -17.82
C GLU A 22 6.94 -17.32 -17.66
N ASN A 23 7.24 -18.24 -16.75
CA ASN A 23 6.50 -19.49 -16.58
C ASN A 23 5.58 -19.48 -15.34
N GLN A 24 5.28 -18.30 -14.78
CA GLN A 24 4.40 -18.20 -13.62
C GLN A 24 2.93 -18.35 -14.00
N ASN A 25 2.12 -18.75 -13.01
CA ASN A 25 0.69 -18.89 -13.21
C ASN A 25 -0.03 -17.52 -13.17
N TYR A 26 -0.12 -16.87 -14.32
CA TYR A 26 -0.81 -15.58 -14.46
C TYR A 26 -2.34 -15.67 -14.38
N THR A 27 -2.93 -16.88 -14.33
CA THR A 27 -4.39 -17.02 -14.29
C THR A 27 -5.01 -16.45 -13.02
N THR A 28 -4.28 -16.39 -11.91
CA THR A 28 -4.71 -15.72 -10.67
C THR A 28 -5.11 -14.27 -10.93
N ILE A 29 -4.38 -13.55 -11.78
CA ILE A 29 -4.70 -12.18 -12.17
C ILE A 29 -5.63 -12.14 -13.39
N THR A 30 -5.26 -12.80 -14.49
CA THR A 30 -5.95 -12.65 -15.79
C THR A 30 -7.37 -13.23 -15.81
N SER A 31 -7.70 -14.14 -14.89
CA SER A 31 -9.08 -14.63 -14.74
C SER A 31 -10.01 -13.62 -14.08
N LYS A 32 -9.48 -12.71 -13.26
CA LYS A 32 -10.25 -11.73 -12.45
C LYS A 32 -10.16 -10.31 -13.02
N CYS A 33 -8.96 -9.90 -13.40
CA CYS A 33 -8.67 -8.57 -13.94
C CYS A 33 -8.78 -8.57 -15.46
N LYS A 34 -9.98 -8.30 -15.98
CA LYS A 34 -10.28 -8.22 -17.42
C LYS A 34 -10.71 -6.82 -17.80
N SER A 35 -10.49 -6.41 -19.05
CA SER A 35 -10.97 -5.14 -19.61
C SER A 35 -12.47 -4.99 -19.33
N PRO A 36 -12.93 -3.87 -18.72
CA PRO A 36 -12.28 -2.55 -18.57
C PRO A 36 -11.43 -2.32 -17.29
N TRP A 37 -10.83 -3.39 -16.74
CA TRP A 37 -9.86 -3.39 -15.62
C TRP A 37 -10.35 -2.71 -14.33
N PRO A 38 -11.44 -3.20 -13.72
CA PRO A 38 -11.94 -2.63 -12.47
C PRO A 38 -10.95 -2.84 -11.31
N ALA A 39 -10.55 -1.76 -10.64
CA ALA A 39 -9.59 -1.77 -9.54
C ALA A 39 -9.98 -2.76 -8.41
N ASP A 40 -11.27 -2.82 -8.07
CA ASP A 40 -11.80 -3.69 -7.01
C ASP A 40 -11.55 -5.20 -7.25
N LEU A 41 -11.37 -5.61 -8.51
CA LEU A 41 -11.02 -6.99 -8.86
C LEU A 41 -9.53 -7.13 -9.18
N CYS A 42 -8.96 -6.11 -9.83
CA CYS A 42 -7.58 -6.13 -10.30
C CYS A 42 -6.57 -6.03 -9.16
N CYS A 43 -6.78 -5.14 -8.19
CA CYS A 43 -5.82 -4.90 -7.12
C CYS A 43 -5.72 -6.09 -6.15
N PRO A 44 -6.82 -6.71 -5.69
CA PRO A 44 -6.71 -7.92 -4.85
C PRO A 44 -6.06 -9.10 -5.59
N ALA A 45 -6.41 -9.30 -6.86
CA ALA A 45 -5.83 -10.39 -7.66
C ALA A 45 -4.33 -10.19 -7.92
N LEU A 46 -3.92 -8.95 -8.20
CA LEU A 46 -2.51 -8.58 -8.30
C LEU A 46 -1.79 -8.84 -6.97
N ASN A 47 -2.39 -8.47 -5.85
CA ASN A 47 -1.79 -8.67 -4.53
C ASN A 47 -1.59 -10.16 -4.23
N GLU A 48 -2.60 -11.01 -4.49
CA GLU A 48 -2.50 -12.46 -4.32
C GLU A 48 -1.32 -13.06 -5.11
N PHE A 49 -1.13 -12.63 -6.35
CA PHE A 49 -0.01 -13.08 -7.19
C PHE A 49 1.34 -12.52 -6.70
N ALA A 50 1.43 -11.20 -6.52
CA ALA A 50 2.67 -10.51 -6.21
C ALA A 50 3.22 -10.91 -4.84
N CYS A 51 2.35 -11.20 -3.88
CA CYS A 51 2.78 -11.55 -2.53
C CYS A 51 3.50 -12.89 -2.41
N ASN A 52 3.23 -13.84 -3.32
CA ASN A 52 4.01 -15.08 -3.43
C ASN A 52 5.48 -14.83 -3.80
N PHE A 53 5.79 -13.67 -4.37
CA PHE A 53 7.12 -13.28 -4.83
C PHE A 53 7.65 -12.01 -4.14
N SER A 54 7.00 -11.55 -3.06
CA SER A 54 7.30 -10.30 -2.35
C SER A 54 8.78 -10.14 -2.00
N GLN A 55 9.43 -11.21 -1.54
CA GLN A 55 10.87 -11.19 -1.21
C GLN A 55 11.78 -10.86 -2.40
N TYR A 56 11.36 -11.18 -3.64
CA TYR A 56 12.13 -10.96 -4.85
C TYR A 56 11.79 -9.62 -5.50
N ILE A 57 10.51 -9.29 -5.57
CA ILE A 57 10.05 -8.06 -6.25
C ILE A 57 10.32 -6.79 -5.42
N ASN A 58 10.50 -6.93 -4.10
CA ASN A 58 10.90 -5.82 -3.23
C ASN A 58 12.42 -5.63 -3.17
N ASP A 59 13.22 -6.50 -3.80
CA ASP A 59 14.67 -6.36 -3.85
C ASP A 59 15.08 -5.41 -4.99
N GLU A 60 15.37 -4.16 -4.63
CA GLU A 60 15.80 -3.12 -5.56
C GLU A 60 17.16 -3.39 -6.21
N SER A 61 17.96 -4.33 -5.69
CA SER A 61 19.24 -4.72 -6.28
C SER A 61 19.08 -5.60 -7.52
N THR A 62 17.88 -6.15 -7.75
CA THR A 62 17.57 -7.04 -8.89
C THR A 62 16.57 -6.43 -9.87
N ASN A 63 16.45 -7.04 -11.05
CA ASN A 63 15.45 -6.73 -12.06
C ASN A 63 14.16 -7.56 -11.93
N CYS A 64 13.91 -8.15 -10.75
CA CYS A 64 12.73 -8.99 -10.52
C CYS A 64 11.42 -8.24 -10.69
N ALA A 65 11.29 -7.04 -10.13
CA ALA A 65 10.09 -6.22 -10.27
C ALA A 65 9.80 -5.88 -11.75
N GLU A 66 10.81 -5.43 -12.48
CA GLU A 66 10.70 -5.10 -13.92
C GLU A 66 10.26 -6.33 -14.73
N SER A 67 10.91 -7.47 -14.48
CA SER A 67 10.59 -8.74 -15.16
C SER A 67 9.15 -9.18 -14.88
N MET A 68 8.70 -9.09 -13.61
CA MET A 68 7.33 -9.42 -13.23
C MET A 68 6.32 -8.58 -14.02
N TRP A 69 6.52 -7.26 -14.08
CA TRP A 69 5.61 -6.35 -14.78
C TRP A 69 5.58 -6.59 -16.29
N VAL A 70 6.73 -6.84 -16.92
CA VAL A 70 6.81 -7.14 -18.36
C VAL A 70 5.94 -8.35 -18.71
N TYR A 71 6.13 -9.46 -18.00
CA TYR A 71 5.36 -10.68 -18.27
C TYR A 71 3.88 -10.53 -17.87
N LEU A 72 3.60 -9.88 -16.74
CA LEU A 72 2.22 -9.63 -16.33
C LEU A 72 1.45 -8.84 -17.40
N ASN A 73 2.03 -7.75 -17.88
CA ASN A 73 1.41 -6.90 -18.88
C ASN A 73 1.22 -7.64 -20.21
N ALA A 74 2.20 -8.45 -20.61
CA ALA A 74 2.09 -9.27 -21.82
C ALA A 74 0.96 -10.32 -21.72
N HIS A 75 0.88 -11.05 -20.60
CA HIS A 75 -0.12 -12.11 -20.43
C HIS A 75 -1.56 -11.58 -20.32
N GLY A 76 -1.75 -10.43 -19.68
CA GLY A 76 -3.07 -9.82 -19.52
C GLY A 76 -3.44 -8.78 -20.57
N SER A 77 -2.52 -8.46 -21.49
CA SER A 77 -2.63 -7.30 -22.39
C SER A 77 -2.93 -6.00 -21.64
N TYR A 78 -2.26 -5.81 -20.48
CA TYR A 78 -2.47 -4.64 -19.63
C TYR A 78 -1.68 -3.43 -20.15
N PRO A 79 -2.28 -2.23 -20.21
CA PRO A 79 -1.55 -1.02 -20.54
C PRO A 79 -0.51 -0.70 -19.46
N ALA A 80 0.61 -0.13 -19.89
CA ALA A 80 1.68 0.26 -18.98
C ALA A 80 1.16 1.26 -17.93
N GLY A 81 1.51 1.03 -16.66
CA GLY A 81 1.12 1.89 -15.54
C GLY A 81 -0.30 1.67 -15.02
N LEU A 82 -1.12 0.77 -15.59
CA LEU A 82 -2.47 0.46 -15.11
C LEU A 82 -2.50 0.24 -13.60
N PHE A 83 -1.76 -0.77 -13.12
CA PHE A 83 -1.77 -1.13 -11.70
C PHE A 83 -1.11 -0.08 -10.80
N SER A 84 -0.17 0.72 -11.32
CA SER A 84 0.44 1.83 -10.58
C SER A 84 -0.54 2.98 -10.36
N ASN A 85 -1.51 3.16 -11.26
CA ASN A 85 -2.53 4.20 -11.16
C ASN A 85 -3.76 3.74 -10.36
N GLU A 86 -4.15 2.47 -10.53
CA GLU A 86 -5.38 1.93 -9.95
C GLU A 86 -5.19 1.35 -8.54
N CYS A 87 -4.00 0.84 -8.22
CA CYS A 87 -3.78 0.11 -6.96
C CYS A 87 -2.93 0.90 -5.97
N ALA A 88 -3.52 1.24 -4.82
CA ALA A 88 -2.84 1.88 -3.71
C ALA A 88 -2.03 0.85 -2.90
N VAL A 89 -0.79 0.58 -3.34
CA VAL A 89 0.23 -0.26 -2.66
C VAL A 89 -0.15 -1.75 -2.55
N LEU A 90 0.85 -2.62 -2.76
CA LEU A 90 0.73 -4.05 -2.50
C LEU A 90 1.01 -4.32 -1.01
N ASP A 91 0.00 -4.77 -0.26
CA ASP A 91 0.18 -5.17 1.14
C ASP A 91 0.11 -6.70 1.27
N CYS A 92 1.26 -7.30 1.54
CA CYS A 92 1.40 -8.75 1.65
C CYS A 92 1.17 -9.30 3.05
N ASN A 93 0.72 -8.48 4.00
CA ASN A 93 0.43 -8.92 5.38
C ASN A 93 -0.92 -9.63 5.53
N GLY A 94 -1.59 -9.98 4.43
CA GLY A 94 -2.82 -10.78 4.45
C GLY A 94 -4.07 -10.00 4.88
N ASN A 95 -3.97 -8.70 5.13
CA ASN A 95 -5.13 -7.82 5.06
C ASN A 95 -5.48 -7.68 3.57
N ASN A 96 -6.59 -8.28 3.16
CA ASN A 96 -7.25 -7.84 1.94
C ASN A 96 -7.29 -6.31 2.01
N SER A 97 -6.55 -5.64 1.10
CA SER A 97 -6.56 -4.19 0.93
C SER A 97 -7.97 -3.84 0.48
N THR A 98 -8.87 -3.86 1.45
CA THR A 98 -10.15 -3.21 1.38
C THR A 98 -9.73 -1.77 1.23
N ILE A 99 -9.95 -1.21 0.04
CA ILE A 99 -9.79 0.21 -0.25
C ILE A 99 -10.30 0.95 0.98
N SER A 100 -9.36 1.40 1.80
CA SER A 100 -9.70 2.00 3.08
C SER A 100 -9.84 3.47 2.81
N THR A 101 -10.95 3.82 2.15
CA THR A 101 -11.63 5.05 2.55
C THR A 101 -12.01 4.85 4.03
N ASN A 102 -11.15 5.40 4.90
CA ASN A 102 -11.17 5.43 6.36
C ASN A 102 -10.36 4.34 7.09
N GLN A 103 -9.03 4.46 7.07
CA GLN A 103 -8.17 3.86 8.11
C GLN A 103 -8.31 4.70 9.40
N THR A 104 -9.29 4.34 10.23
CA THR A 104 -9.13 4.51 11.67
C THR A 104 -8.12 3.47 12.13
N ALA A 105 -7.00 3.93 12.68
CA ALA A 105 -5.94 3.10 13.21
C ALA A 105 -6.49 1.99 14.12
N ASN A 106 -6.11 0.73 13.87
CA ASN A 106 -6.22 -0.31 14.88
C ASN A 106 -5.10 -1.33 14.75
N GLY A 107 -4.06 -1.15 15.58
CA GLY A 107 -2.97 -2.10 15.75
C GLY A 107 -3.45 -3.37 16.44
N SER A 108 -2.92 -4.51 16.03
CA SER A 108 -3.14 -5.81 16.69
C SER A 108 -1.97 -6.16 17.59
N GLY A 109 -2.24 -6.35 18.88
CA GLY A 109 -1.25 -6.72 19.90
C GLY A 109 -1.87 -7.16 21.23
N THR A 110 -2.44 -8.37 21.23
CA THR A 110 -2.67 -9.37 22.30
C THR A 110 -2.82 -9.03 23.80
N ARG A 111 -3.90 -9.61 24.37
CA ARG A 111 -4.04 -10.39 25.64
C ARG A 111 -3.69 -9.72 26.99
N GLY A 112 -4.75 -9.45 27.76
CA GLY A 112 -4.89 -9.94 29.15
C GLY A 112 -4.52 -8.98 30.30
N ALA A 113 -5.40 -8.97 31.30
CA ALA A 113 -5.21 -8.53 32.69
C ALA A 113 -5.39 -7.03 33.03
N LYS A 114 -6.58 -6.72 33.58
CA LYS A 114 -6.81 -6.10 34.90
C LYS A 114 -5.75 -5.08 35.40
N GLY A 115 -6.10 -3.80 35.39
CA GLY A 115 -5.37 -2.75 36.10
C GLY A 115 -5.89 -1.35 35.82
N ILE A 116 -6.67 -0.80 36.76
CA ILE A 116 -7.00 0.62 36.85
C ILE A 116 -5.74 1.41 37.25
N SER A 117 -5.32 2.41 36.47
CA SER A 117 -4.48 3.52 36.97
C SER A 117 -4.34 4.62 35.93
N GLU A 118 -4.93 5.78 36.24
CA GLU A 118 -4.36 7.13 36.13
C GLU A 118 -3.55 7.47 34.87
N MET A 119 -4.10 8.37 34.06
CA MET A 119 -3.45 9.60 33.56
C MET A 119 -4.30 10.18 32.42
N TYR A 120 -5.44 10.77 32.74
CA TYR A 120 -6.06 11.77 31.86
C TYR A 120 -5.98 13.14 32.53
N SER A 121 -5.03 13.89 31.99
CA SER A 121 -4.57 15.22 32.39
C SER A 121 -5.68 16.27 32.23
N LEU A 122 -6.24 16.67 33.37
CA LEU A 122 -6.59 18.04 33.80
C LEU A 122 -6.83 19.14 32.73
N VAL A 123 -7.98 19.17 32.04
CA VAL A 123 -8.57 20.44 31.52
C VAL A 123 -10.11 20.40 31.46
N THR A 124 -10.80 19.93 32.51
CA THR A 124 -12.28 19.97 32.55
C THR A 124 -12.86 20.18 33.94
N THR A 125 -12.33 21.13 34.70
CA THR A 125 -12.87 21.50 36.02
C THR A 125 -13.03 23.00 36.21
N LEU A 126 -13.81 23.67 35.36
CA LEU A 126 -14.36 25.01 35.67
C LEU A 126 -15.75 25.26 35.03
N ILE A 127 -16.72 24.35 35.17
CA ILE A 127 -18.13 24.65 34.85
C ILE A 127 -19.09 24.23 35.99
N VAL A 128 -18.64 24.36 37.24
CA VAL A 128 -19.54 24.31 38.40
C VAL A 128 -19.11 25.37 39.41
N SER A 129 -19.46 26.63 39.13
CA SER A 129 -19.74 27.62 40.17
C SER A 129 -20.70 28.64 39.60
N GLY A 130 -21.96 28.54 40.02
CA GLY A 130 -22.96 29.56 39.73
C GLY A 130 -22.52 30.90 40.31
N LEU A 131 -22.57 31.93 39.47
CA LEU A 131 -22.63 33.33 39.85
C LEU A 131 -23.42 34.05 38.74
N PRO A 132 -24.75 34.22 38.88
CA PRO A 132 -25.48 35.15 38.05
C PRO A 132 -25.27 36.53 38.66
N VAL A 133 -24.25 37.24 38.17
CA VAL A 133 -24.10 38.67 38.46
C VAL A 133 -23.99 39.39 37.13
N LEU A 134 -25.15 39.93 36.74
CA LEU A 134 -25.39 41.30 36.29
C LEU A 134 -24.42 41.92 35.28
N LEU A 135 -25.05 42.70 34.40
CA LEU A 135 -24.52 43.68 33.44
C LEU A 135 -24.19 43.05 32.09
N PHE A 136 -25.09 43.20 31.12
CA PHE A 136 -24.93 44.25 30.11
C PHE A 136 -26.31 44.72 29.63
N TYR A 137 -26.37 46.03 29.50
CA TYR A 137 -27.46 46.96 29.23
C TYR A 137 -28.18 46.72 27.90
#